data_AF-A0A397VT70-F1
#
_entry.id   AF-A0A397VT70-F1
#
_cell.length_a   1.000
_cell.length_b   1.000
_cell.length_c   1.000
_cell.angle_alpha   90.00
_cell.angle_beta   90.00
_cell.angle_gamma   90.00
#
_symmetry.space_group_name_H-M   'P 1'
#
loop_
_entity.id
_entity.type
_entity.pdbx_description
1 polymer ?
#
loop_
_entity_poly.entity_id
_entity_poly.type
_entity_poly.pdbx_seq_one_letter_code
_entity_poly.pdbx_strand_id
1 'polypeptide(L)'
;MMLTATCTFEKMILIRESLHIRENEFTYIYTSNQVRSELVYEVKKKHERNGKVFDEIKSLIDEIQEGRAIIYCAHKEEYHKVLEELQKRLKNKNIDEFFGTIASEDKNRVLEKWNREITRIIIATTAFGMGINTPNVRLVIHYTFPTSISNLIQQSGHAR
;
A
#
# COMPACT_ATOMS: atom_id res chain seq x y z
N MET A 1 21.58 -3.70 17.72
CA MET A 1 21.39 -4.16 16.33
C MET A 1 20.18 -3.43 15.76
N MET A 2 20.31 -2.73 14.63
CA MET A 2 19.21 -2.03 13.97
C MET A 2 18.92 -2.71 12.63
N LEU A 3 17.65 -2.97 12.35
CA LEU A 3 17.21 -3.66 11.12
C LEU A 3 16.22 -2.76 10.38
N THR A 4 16.36 -2.66 9.07
CA THR A 4 15.51 -1.83 8.21
C THR A 4 15.52 -2.40 6.80
N ALA A 5 14.38 -2.29 6.12
CA ALA A 5 14.19 -2.85 4.77
C ALA A 5 14.51 -1.85 3.65
N THR A 6 14.41 -0.54 3.90
CA THR A 6 14.40 0.49 2.83
C THR A 6 15.36 1.66 3.10
N CYS A 7 16.43 1.43 3.88
CA CYS A 7 17.39 2.47 4.24
C CYS A 7 18.47 2.66 3.17
N THR A 8 18.54 3.86 2.59
CA THR A 8 19.65 4.28 1.72
C THR A 8 20.89 4.60 2.54
N PHE A 9 22.05 4.69 1.88
CA PHE A 9 23.29 5.07 2.54
C PHE A 9 23.20 6.45 3.21
N GLU A 10 22.60 7.46 2.58
CA GLU A 10 22.48 8.79 3.21
C GLU A 10 21.60 8.74 4.46
N LYS A 11 20.48 8.01 4.41
CA LYS A 11 19.60 7.82 5.58
C LYS A 11 20.32 7.10 6.72
N MET A 12 21.16 6.13 6.40
CA MET A 12 21.97 5.41 7.39
C MET A 12 22.92 6.36 8.13
N ILE A 13 23.62 7.25 7.39
CA ILE A 13 24.51 8.26 8.00
C ILE A 13 23.74 9.18 8.93
N LEU A 14 22.59 9.68 8.49
CA LEU A 14 21.72 10.53 9.30
C LEU A 14 21.25 9.84 10.58
N ILE A 15 20.86 8.56 10.51
CA ILE A 15 20.45 7.77 11.68
C ILE A 15 21.63 7.61 12.65
N ARG A 16 22.82 7.27 12.13
CA ARG A 16 24.04 7.12 12.94
C ARG A 16 24.34 8.40 13.71
N GLU A 17 24.34 9.54 13.02
CA GLU A 17 24.61 10.86 13.60
C GLU A 17 23.55 11.26 14.63
N SER A 18 22.27 11.07 14.30
CA SER A 18 21.15 11.37 15.19
C SER A 18 21.16 10.53 16.47
N LEU A 19 21.73 9.33 16.42
CA LEU A 19 21.88 8.45 17.58
C LEU A 19 23.24 8.59 18.27
N HIS A 20 24.07 9.54 17.83
CA HIS A 20 25.42 9.79 18.35
C HIS A 20 26.32 8.55 18.35
N ILE A 21 26.14 7.66 17.38
CA ILE A 21 26.95 6.44 17.23
C ILE A 21 28.25 6.82 16.54
N ARG A 22 29.39 6.51 17.16
CA ARG A 22 30.71 6.77 16.59
C ARG A 22 30.99 5.82 15.43
N GLU A 23 31.78 6.26 14.46
CA GLU A 23 32.08 5.48 13.25
C GLU A 23 32.75 4.15 13.53
N ASN A 24 33.65 4.11 14.51
CA ASN A 24 34.36 2.91 14.94
C ASN A 24 33.49 1.93 15.75
N GLU A 25 32.27 2.33 16.13
CA GLU A 25 31.29 1.50 16.83
C GLU A 25 30.12 1.11 15.93
N PHE A 26 30.23 1.42 14.63
CA PHE A 26 29.18 1.21 13.66
C PHE A 26 29.62 0.24 12.56
N THR A 27 28.81 -0.81 12.34
CA THR A 27 29.00 -1.74 11.22
C THR A 27 27.77 -1.69 10.33
N TYR A 28 27.97 -1.34 9.06
CA TYR A 28 26.92 -1.35 8.05
C TYR A 28 26.94 -2.66 7.29
N ILE A 29 25.82 -3.39 7.34
CA ILE A 29 25.60 -4.60 6.53
C ILE A 29 24.45 -4.31 5.58
N TYR A 30 24.70 -4.47 4.29
CA TYR A 30 23.73 -4.20 3.24
C TYR A 30 23.57 -5.43 2.33
N THR A 31 22.32 -5.76 2.01
CA THR A 31 21.98 -6.75 1.00
C THR A 31 21.06 -6.10 -0.04
N SER A 32 21.44 -6.17 -1.31
CA SER A 32 20.75 -5.50 -2.41
C SER A 32 19.81 -6.41 -3.21
N ASN A 33 19.81 -7.72 -2.95
CA ASN A 33 19.19 -8.68 -3.85
C ASN A 33 17.70 -8.91 -3.52
N GLN A 34 16.87 -7.87 -3.67
CA GLN A 34 15.41 -7.94 -3.49
C GLN A 34 14.66 -7.61 -4.78
N VAL A 35 14.98 -8.31 -5.87
CA VAL A 35 14.13 -8.29 -7.07
C VAL A 35 12.96 -9.24 -6.84
N ARG A 36 11.74 -8.69 -6.83
CA ARG A 36 10.49 -9.46 -6.77
C ARG A 36 10.01 -9.72 -8.21
N SER A 37 10.55 -10.75 -8.85
CA SER A 37 10.27 -11.07 -10.27
C SER A 37 8.83 -11.47 -10.54
N GLU A 38 8.08 -11.84 -9.50
CA GLU A 38 6.65 -12.13 -9.58
C GLU A 38 5.77 -10.88 -9.68
N LEU A 39 6.31 -9.69 -9.40
CA LEU A 39 5.58 -8.43 -9.49
C LEU A 39 5.63 -7.87 -10.91
N VAL A 40 4.44 -7.62 -11.47
CA VAL A 40 4.28 -6.93 -12.75
C VAL A 40 3.84 -5.50 -12.48
N TYR A 41 4.62 -4.54 -12.97
CA TYR A 41 4.31 -3.11 -12.87
C TYR A 41 3.70 -2.63 -14.18
N GLU A 42 2.52 -2.01 -14.10
CA GLU A 42 1.86 -1.36 -15.24
C GLU A 42 1.49 0.08 -14.87
N VAL A 43 1.71 1.01 -15.79
CA VAL A 43 1.37 2.43 -15.61
C VAL A 43 0.34 2.83 -16.67
N LYS A 44 -0.85 3.23 -16.21
CA LYS A 44 -1.94 3.73 -17.05
C LYS A 44 -2.17 5.22 -16.83
N LYS A 45 -2.53 5.94 -17.88
CA LYS A 45 -2.91 7.35 -17.78
C LYS A 45 -4.25 7.46 -17.07
N LYS A 46 -4.32 8.24 -15.98
CA LYS A 46 -5.55 8.45 -15.22
C LYS A 46 -6.55 9.30 -16.03
N HIS A 47 -7.65 8.70 -16.46
CA HIS A 47 -8.73 9.39 -17.18
C HIS A 47 -9.90 9.71 -16.26
N GLU A 48 -9.87 10.90 -15.63
CA GLU A 48 -10.92 11.29 -14.66
C GLU A 48 -12.25 11.71 -15.29
N ARG A 49 -12.28 11.98 -16.60
CA ARG A 49 -13.52 12.38 -17.30
C ARG A 49 -14.51 11.22 -17.33
N ASN A 50 -15.77 11.52 -17.03
CA ASN A 50 -16.92 10.60 -17.11
C ASN A 50 -16.77 9.32 -16.26
N GLY A 51 -15.92 9.32 -15.23
CA GLY A 51 -15.75 8.16 -14.34
C GLY A 51 -15.01 6.97 -14.95
N LYS A 52 -14.40 7.11 -16.14
CA LYS A 52 -13.69 6.01 -16.84
C LYS A 52 -12.63 5.33 -15.97
N VAL A 53 -11.90 6.10 -15.17
CA VAL A 53 -10.93 5.55 -14.21
C VAL A 53 -11.54 4.49 -13.28
N PHE A 54 -12.79 4.66 -12.85
CA PHE A 54 -13.45 3.70 -11.97
C PHE A 54 -13.93 2.45 -12.71
N ASP A 55 -14.25 2.58 -13.99
CA ASP A 55 -14.58 1.43 -14.86
C ASP A 55 -13.32 0.60 -15.14
N GLU A 56 -12.17 1.25 -15.34
CA GLU A 56 -10.87 0.58 -15.47
C GLU A 56 -10.47 -0.14 -14.18
N ILE A 57 -10.58 0.52 -13.02
CA ILE A 57 -10.33 -0.10 -11.70
C ILE A 57 -11.24 -1.30 -11.49
N LYS A 58 -12.53 -1.18 -11.84
CA LYS A 58 -13.48 -2.29 -11.80
C LYS A 58 -13.01 -3.46 -12.66
N SER A 59 -12.59 -3.21 -13.91
CA SER A 59 -12.09 -4.25 -14.81
C SER A 59 -10.91 -5.01 -14.20
N LEU A 60 -9.90 -4.29 -13.70
CA LEU A 60 -8.72 -4.88 -13.05
C LEU A 60 -9.09 -5.73 -11.83
N ILE A 61 -10.05 -5.25 -11.03
CA ILE A 61 -10.56 -5.97 -9.85
C ILE A 61 -11.39 -7.20 -10.24
N ASP A 62 -12.01 -7.22 -11.42
CA ASP A 62 -12.77 -8.36 -11.92
C ASP A 62 -11.89 -9.40 -12.63
N GLU A 63 -10.74 -9.00 -13.16
CA GLU A 63 -9.70 -9.90 -13.70
C GLU A 63 -9.10 -10.80 -12.62
N ILE A 64 -8.99 -10.31 -11.38
CA ILE A 64 -8.58 -11.13 -10.25
C ILE A 64 -9.76 -11.99 -9.74
N GLN A 65 -9.79 -13.28 -10.10
CA GLN A 65 -10.82 -14.20 -9.61
C GLN A 65 -10.75 -14.36 -8.08
N GLU A 66 -9.54 -14.56 -7.56
CA GLU A 66 -9.28 -14.77 -6.13
C GLU A 66 -8.33 -13.71 -5.54
N GLY A 67 -8.13 -13.78 -4.23
CA GLY A 67 -7.21 -12.93 -3.48
C GLY A 67 -7.82 -11.62 -3.01
N ARG A 68 -7.02 -10.57 -2.92
CA ARG A 68 -7.42 -9.23 -2.43
C ARG A 68 -6.76 -8.11 -3.20
N ALA A 69 -7.37 -6.93 -3.13
CA ALA A 69 -6.84 -5.72 -3.73
C ALA A 69 -6.62 -4.62 -2.69
N ILE A 70 -5.55 -3.85 -2.85
CA ILE A 70 -5.30 -2.61 -2.11
C ILE A 70 -5.36 -1.45 -3.09
N ILE A 71 -6.08 -0.39 -2.74
CA ILE A 71 -6.15 0.84 -3.52
C ILE A 71 -5.57 1.96 -2.68
N TYR A 72 -4.40 2.46 -3.07
CA TYR A 72 -3.73 3.57 -2.39
C TYR A 72 -4.17 4.93 -2.96
N CYS A 73 -4.67 5.78 -2.08
CA CYS A 73 -4.87 7.20 -2.30
C CYS A 73 -3.79 7.99 -1.56
N ALA A 74 -3.26 9.05 -2.17
CA ALA A 74 -2.26 9.89 -1.52
C ALA A 74 -2.91 10.84 -0.49
N HIS A 75 -4.12 11.30 -0.80
CA HIS A 75 -4.85 12.31 -0.05
C HIS A 75 -6.17 11.76 0.51
N LYS A 76 -6.58 12.22 1.70
CA LYS A 76 -7.80 11.74 2.35
C LYS A 76 -9.05 12.28 1.67
N GLU A 77 -8.93 13.43 1.02
CA GLU A 77 -10.00 14.10 0.31
C GLU A 77 -10.47 13.28 -0.91
N GLU A 78 -9.59 12.45 -1.47
CA GLU A 78 -9.89 11.56 -2.60
C GLU A 78 -10.68 10.32 -2.18
N TYR A 79 -10.62 9.95 -0.90
CA TYR A 79 -11.21 8.71 -0.40
C TYR A 79 -12.71 8.65 -0.64
N HIS A 80 -13.47 9.66 -0.22
CA HIS A 80 -14.94 9.61 -0.29
C HIS A 80 -15.40 9.37 -1.72
N LYS A 81 -14.77 10.05 -2.69
CA LYS A 81 -15.02 9.86 -4.11
C LYS A 81 -14.68 8.43 -4.55
N VAL A 82 -13.52 7.91 -4.18
CA VAL A 82 -13.10 6.55 -4.58
C VAL A 82 -14.00 5.49 -3.96
N LEU A 83 -14.33 5.59 -2.67
CA LEU A 83 -15.21 4.65 -2.01
C LEU A 83 -16.60 4.66 -2.64
N GLU A 84 -17.20 5.84 -2.79
CA GLU A 84 -18.56 5.96 -3.32
C GLU A 84 -18.66 5.39 -4.74
N GLU A 85 -17.71 5.76 -5.62
CA GLU A 85 -17.72 5.31 -7.02
C GLU A 85 -17.46 3.81 -7.16
N LEU A 86 -16.64 3.22 -6.27
CA LEU A 86 -16.38 1.79 -6.25
C LEU A 86 -17.52 1.00 -5.63
N GLN A 87 -18.13 1.45 -4.53
CA GLN A 87 -19.32 0.80 -3.96
C GLN A 87 -20.48 0.72 -4.95
N LYS A 88 -20.68 1.78 -5.76
CA LYS A 88 -21.69 1.78 -6.84
C LYS A 88 -21.43 0.71 -7.90
N ARG A 89 -20.15 0.49 -8.24
CA ARG A 89 -19.70 -0.39 -9.34
C ARG A 89 -19.46 -1.83 -8.91
N LEU A 90 -19.13 -2.04 -7.64
CA LEU A 90 -18.71 -3.32 -7.06
C LEU A 90 -19.69 -3.77 -5.97
N LYS A 91 -20.99 -3.74 -6.28
CA LYS A 91 -22.10 -3.97 -5.34
C LYS A 91 -22.02 -5.28 -4.53
N ASN A 92 -21.19 -6.24 -4.94
CA ASN A 92 -21.03 -7.55 -4.30
C ASN A 92 -19.63 -7.78 -3.68
N LYS A 93 -18.75 -6.77 -3.65
CA LYS A 93 -17.41 -6.92 -3.06
C LYS A 93 -17.34 -6.17 -1.73
N ASN A 94 -16.74 -6.80 -0.73
CA ASN A 94 -16.51 -6.18 0.58
C ASN A 94 -15.37 -5.15 0.45
N ILE A 95 -15.73 -3.88 0.60
CA ILE A 95 -14.80 -2.74 0.57
C ILE A 95 -14.73 -2.14 1.97
N ASP A 96 -13.55 -2.11 2.57
CA ASP A 96 -13.29 -1.37 3.81
C ASP A 96 -12.24 -0.26 3.56
N GLU A 97 -12.13 0.66 4.53
CA GLU A 97 -11.23 1.80 4.50
C GLU A 97 -10.15 1.71 5.60
N PHE A 98 -8.93 2.16 5.31
CA PHE A 98 -7.87 2.23 6.32
C PHE A 98 -7.01 3.49 6.19
N PHE A 99 -7.15 4.38 7.16
CA PHE A 99 -6.45 5.66 7.19
C PHE A 99 -5.77 5.93 8.54
N GLY A 100 -4.77 6.81 8.54
CA GLY A 100 -4.08 7.20 9.77
C GLY A 100 -5.00 7.79 10.85
N THR A 101 -6.12 8.42 10.45
CA THR A 101 -7.05 9.13 11.35
C THR A 101 -8.32 8.36 11.73
N ILE A 102 -8.53 7.13 11.27
CA ILE A 102 -9.63 6.32 11.82
C ILE A 102 -9.33 5.95 13.28
N ALA A 103 -10.38 5.84 14.10
CA ALA A 103 -10.25 5.50 15.52
C ALA A 103 -9.56 4.14 15.69
N SER A 104 -8.83 3.97 16.80
CA SER A 104 -8.06 2.73 17.05
C SER A 104 -8.94 1.48 17.04
N GLU A 105 -10.16 1.57 17.57
CA GLU A 105 -11.14 0.47 17.57
C GLU A 105 -11.56 0.10 16.14
N ASP A 106 -11.83 1.10 15.29
CA ASP A 106 -12.17 0.88 13.89
C ASP A 106 -10.99 0.29 13.11
N LYS A 107 -9.75 0.73 13.37
CA LYS A 107 -8.54 0.14 12.78
C LYS A 107 -8.44 -1.34 13.09
N ASN A 108 -8.62 -1.71 14.36
CA ASN A 108 -8.55 -3.10 14.78
C ASN A 108 -9.63 -3.94 14.09
N ARG A 109 -10.87 -3.44 14.04
CA ARG A 109 -11.97 -4.12 13.34
C ARG A 109 -11.67 -4.35 11.85
N VAL A 110 -11.16 -3.34 11.15
CA VAL A 110 -10.81 -3.47 9.72
C VAL A 110 -9.66 -4.45 9.54
N LEU A 111 -8.63 -4.39 10.38
CA LEU A 111 -7.50 -5.33 10.33
C LEU A 111 -7.94 -6.76 10.63
N GLU A 112 -8.86 -6.98 11.56
CA GLU A 112 -9.41 -8.30 11.83
C GLU A 112 -10.17 -8.86 10.63
N LYS A 113 -11.05 -8.06 10.00
CA LYS A 113 -11.76 -8.48 8.78
C LYS A 113 -10.78 -8.76 7.64
N TRP A 114 -9.76 -7.92 7.48
CA TRP A 114 -8.71 -8.09 6.48
C TRP A 114 -7.92 -9.38 6.72
N ASN A 115 -7.51 -9.65 7.96
CA ASN A 115 -6.76 -10.87 8.30
C ASN A 115 -7.59 -12.14 8.15
N ARG A 116 -8.90 -12.06 8.39
CA ARG A 116 -9.87 -13.17 8.16
C ARG A 116 -10.33 -13.31 6.71
N GLU A 117 -9.74 -12.55 5.78
CA GLU A 117 -10.09 -12.54 4.35
C GLU A 117 -11.55 -12.18 4.04
N ILE A 118 -12.24 -11.50 4.96
CA ILE A 118 -13.61 -11.00 4.76
C ILE A 118 -13.60 -9.79 3.84
N THR A 119 -12.65 -8.87 4.06
CA THR A 119 -12.46 -7.68 3.22
C THR A 119 -11.75 -8.06 1.92
N ARG A 120 -12.41 -7.84 0.77
CA ARG A 120 -11.85 -8.13 -0.56
C ARG A 120 -10.98 -7.00 -1.07
N ILE A 121 -11.39 -5.77 -0.79
CA ILE A 121 -10.76 -4.55 -1.29
C ILE A 121 -10.57 -3.62 -0.11
N ILE A 122 -9.37 -3.07 0.04
CA ILE A 122 -9.12 -2.02 1.02
C ILE A 122 -8.67 -0.74 0.32
N ILE A 123 -9.32 0.37 0.65
CA ILE A 123 -8.91 1.70 0.21
C ILE A 123 -8.09 2.31 1.34
N ALA A 124 -6.86 2.71 1.04
CA ALA A 124 -5.92 3.09 2.07
C ALA A 124 -5.01 4.25 1.70
N THR A 125 -4.38 4.85 2.70
CA THR A 125 -3.22 5.74 2.52
C THR A 125 -1.92 5.03 2.90
N THR A 126 -0.80 5.76 2.90
CA THR A 126 0.50 5.29 3.41
C THR A 126 0.46 4.71 4.83
N ALA A 127 -0.58 4.99 5.61
CA ALA A 127 -0.79 4.39 6.92
C ALA A 127 -1.00 2.86 6.87
N PHE A 128 -1.49 2.32 5.74
CA PHE A 128 -1.65 0.89 5.54
C PHE A 128 -0.40 0.29 4.90
N GLY A 129 0.56 -0.15 5.70
CA GLY A 129 1.72 -0.88 5.18
C GLY A 129 2.84 -1.15 6.19
N MET A 130 3.00 -0.32 7.22
CA MET A 130 3.95 -0.61 8.30
C MET A 130 3.37 -1.63 9.27
N GLY A 131 3.98 -2.81 9.36
CA GLY A 131 3.64 -3.83 10.36
C GLY A 131 2.34 -4.61 10.09
N ILE A 132 1.72 -4.43 8.93
CA ILE A 132 0.49 -5.14 8.56
C ILE A 132 0.85 -6.33 7.68
N ASN A 133 0.55 -7.53 8.16
CA ASN A 133 0.58 -8.72 7.32
C ASN A 133 -0.55 -8.62 6.29
N THR A 134 -0.23 -8.88 5.04
CA THR A 134 -1.16 -8.73 3.91
C THR A 134 -1.27 -10.07 3.19
N PRO A 135 -2.11 -10.99 3.70
CA PRO A 135 -2.26 -12.27 3.05
C PRO A 135 -2.91 -12.11 1.68
N ASN A 136 -2.58 -13.00 0.73
CA ASN A 136 -3.34 -13.16 -0.51
C ASN A 136 -3.62 -11.88 -1.34
N VAL A 137 -2.78 -10.84 -1.31
CA VAL A 137 -2.95 -9.63 -2.12
C VAL A 137 -2.43 -9.89 -3.53
N ARG A 138 -3.33 -9.76 -4.52
CA ARG A 138 -3.05 -10.00 -5.94
C ARG A 138 -2.92 -8.73 -6.76
N LEU A 139 -3.44 -7.62 -6.22
CA LEU A 139 -3.51 -6.37 -6.94
C LEU A 139 -3.27 -5.19 -6.00
N VAL A 140 -2.33 -4.33 -6.36
CA VAL A 140 -2.11 -3.04 -5.71
C VAL A 140 -2.33 -1.97 -6.76
N ILE A 141 -3.29 -1.08 -6.52
CA ILE A 141 -3.62 0.03 -7.41
C ILE A 141 -3.21 1.32 -6.71
N HIS A 142 -2.39 2.12 -7.35
CA HIS A 142 -2.13 3.50 -6.94
C HIS A 142 -3.08 4.43 -7.67
N TYR A 143 -4.20 4.80 -7.04
CA TYR A 143 -5.14 5.78 -7.60
C TYR A 143 -4.49 7.15 -7.77
N THR A 144 -3.59 7.48 -6.85
CA THR A 144 -2.70 8.64 -6.92
C THR A 144 -1.27 8.15 -6.77
N PHE A 145 -0.36 8.70 -7.58
CA PHE A 145 1.04 8.27 -7.58
C PHE A 145 1.65 8.48 -6.19
N PRO A 146 2.44 7.51 -5.67
CA PRO A 146 3.10 7.64 -4.38
C PRO A 146 3.99 8.88 -4.30
N THR A 147 4.05 9.49 -3.12
CA THR A 147 4.90 10.68 -2.88
C THR A 147 6.41 10.39 -2.93
N SER A 148 6.82 9.12 -2.99
CA SER A 148 8.20 8.71 -3.17
C SER A 148 8.32 7.32 -3.78
N ILE A 149 9.46 7.03 -4.41
CA ILE A 149 9.80 5.68 -4.90
C ILE A 149 9.85 4.64 -3.78
N SER A 150 10.32 5.04 -2.59
CA SER A 150 10.35 4.17 -1.41
C SER A 150 8.94 3.73 -1.01
N ASN A 151 7.96 4.64 -1.08
CA ASN A 151 6.57 4.30 -0.82
C ASN A 151 6.03 3.35 -1.89
N LEU A 152 6.33 3.60 -3.17
CA LEU A 152 5.94 2.69 -4.26
C LEU A 152 6.48 1.28 -4.04
N ILE A 153 7.78 1.13 -3.74
CA ILE A 153 8.41 -0.18 -3.52
C ILE A 153 7.80 -0.89 -2.32
N GLN A 154 7.64 -0.18 -1.20
CA GLN A 154 7.04 -0.77 0.01
C GLN A 154 5.58 -1.20 -0.22
N GLN A 155 4.78 -0.33 -0.83
CA GLN A 155 3.35 -0.56 -1.05
C GLN A 155 3.08 -1.66 -2.09
N SER A 156 3.83 -1.64 -3.20
CA SER A 156 3.72 -2.70 -4.22
C SER A 156 4.21 -4.05 -3.70
N GLY A 157 5.16 -4.06 -2.76
CA GLY A 157 5.67 -5.26 -2.11
C GLY A 157 4.63 -6.06 -1.31
N HIS A 158 3.45 -5.49 -1.04
CA HIS A 158 2.30 -6.21 -0.48
C HIS A 158 1.70 -7.23 -1.45
N ALA A 159 1.81 -7.00 -2.75
CA ALA A 159 1.40 -7.98 -3.75
C ALA A 159 2.35 -9.19 -3.75
N ARG A 160 1.77 -10.36 -4.01
CA ARG A 160 2.45 -11.64 -4.21
C ARG A 160 1.51 -12.58 -4.95
#